data_AF-A0A644VDW8-F1
#
_entry.id   AF-A0A644VDW8-F1
#
_cell.length_a   1.000
_cell.length_b   1.000
_cell.length_c   1.000
_cell.angle_alpha   90.00
_cell.angle_beta   90.00
_cell.angle_gamma   90.00
#
_symmetry.space_group_name_H-M   'P 1'
#
loop_
_entity.id
_entity.type
_entity.pdbx_description
1 polymer ?
#
loop_
_entity_poly.entity_id
_entity_poly.type
_entity_poly.pdbx_seq_one_letter_code
_entity_poly.pdbx_strand_id
1 'polypeptide(L)'
;MQEIMDEDLKNMTHDELVEEVKKLRQGIRKHRDSSGHDLCWFHPQLWNLLPEKYDPKLSVPDWPQFMEGCVRFRRSLDEQLPDVPRTNETFNPNE
;
A
#
# COMPACT_ATOMS: atom_id res chain seq x y z
N MET A 1 -24.56 11.71 -5.26
CA MET A 1 -23.19 11.59 -5.79
C MET A 1 -23.27 10.55 -6.89
N GLN A 2 -22.95 10.91 -8.12
CA GLN A 2 -22.95 9.93 -9.21
C GLN A 2 -21.66 9.11 -9.06
N GLU A 3 -21.79 7.81 -8.82
CA GLU A 3 -20.63 6.91 -8.82
C GLU A 3 -20.05 6.90 -10.23
N ILE A 4 -18.80 7.38 -10.35
CA ILE A 4 -18.05 7.26 -11.60
C ILE A 4 -17.41 5.87 -11.53
N MET A 5 -17.94 4.95 -12.33
CA MET A 5 -17.36 3.63 -12.55
C MET A 5 -16.14 3.76 -13.45
N ASP A 6 -15.03 3.09 -13.10
CA ASP A 6 -13.83 3.04 -13.93
C ASP A 6 -14.15 2.44 -15.32
N GLU A 7 -13.60 3.04 -16.37
CA GLU A 7 -13.99 2.73 -17.76
C GLU A 7 -13.57 1.32 -18.20
N ASP A 8 -12.50 0.78 -17.63
CA ASP A 8 -12.04 -0.59 -17.91
C ASP A 8 -13.07 -1.63 -17.46
N LEU A 9 -13.72 -1.41 -16.31
CA LEU A 9 -14.73 -2.31 -15.75
C LEU A 9 -15.97 -2.45 -16.64
N LYS A 10 -16.32 -1.42 -17.42
CA LYS A 10 -17.51 -1.43 -18.29
C LYS A 10 -17.43 -2.45 -19.43
N ASN A 11 -16.21 -2.84 -19.81
CA ASN A 11 -15.97 -3.76 -20.91
C ASN A 11 -15.75 -5.21 -20.43
N MET A 12 -15.73 -5.44 -19.12
CA MET A 12 -15.54 -6.77 -18.53
C MET A 12 -16.86 -7.54 -18.48
N THR A 13 -16.79 -8.83 -18.80
CA THR A 13 -17.84 -9.80 -18.50
C THR A 13 -18.03 -9.97 -16.99
N HIS A 14 -19.14 -10.56 -16.57
CA HIS A 14 -19.37 -10.89 -15.17
C HIS A 14 -18.21 -11.71 -14.55
N ASP A 15 -17.72 -12.72 -15.27
CA ASP A 15 -16.66 -13.59 -14.76
C ASP A 15 -15.32 -12.83 -14.65
N GLU A 16 -15.02 -11.94 -15.61
CA GLU A 16 -13.85 -11.06 -15.54
C GLU A 16 -13.94 -10.07 -14.37
N LEU A 17 -15.12 -9.50 -14.11
CA LEU A 17 -15.35 -8.63 -12.94
C LEU A 17 -15.13 -9.38 -11.63
N VAL A 18 -15.60 -10.64 -11.54
CA VAL A 18 -15.39 -11.48 -10.35
C VAL A 18 -13.90 -11.74 -10.13
N GLU A 19 -13.15 -12.06 -11.18
CA GLU A 19 -11.71 -12.29 -11.08
C GLU A 19 -10.95 -11.01 -10.73
N GLU A 20 -11.31 -9.86 -11.32
CA GLU A 20 -10.69 -8.57 -11.01
C GLU A 20 -10.92 -8.18 -9.54
N VAL A 21 -12.15 -8.34 -9.03
CA VAL A 21 -12.45 -8.12 -7.61
C VAL A 21 -11.65 -9.05 -6.70
N LYS A 22 -11.48 -10.33 -7.06
CA LYS A 22 -10.65 -11.27 -6.28
C LYS A 22 -9.20 -10.81 -6.23
N LYS A 23 -8.62 -10.43 -7.38
CA LYS A 23 -7.25 -9.90 -7.50
C LYS A 23 -7.06 -8.66 -6.63
N LEU A 24 -7.94 -7.66 -6.74
CA LEU A 24 -7.85 -6.43 -5.95
C LEU A 24 -7.96 -6.70 -4.45
N ARG A 25 -8.90 -7.55 -4.02
CA ARG A 25 -9.06 -7.94 -2.62
C ARG A 25 -7.85 -8.70 -2.08
N GLN A 26 -7.21 -9.53 -2.91
CA GLN A 26 -5.98 -10.21 -2.52
C GLN A 26 -4.84 -9.20 -2.29
N GLY A 27 -4.71 -8.20 -3.15
CA GLY A 27 -3.78 -7.08 -2.96
C GLY A 27 -4.00 -6.35 -1.63
N ILE A 28 -5.24 -5.96 -1.36
CA ILE A 28 -5.62 -5.28 -0.10
C ILE A 28 -5.27 -6.15 1.11
N ARG A 29 -5.60 -7.44 1.08
CA ARG A 29 -5.28 -8.37 2.18
C ARG A 29 -3.77 -8.47 2.40
N LYS A 30 -2.99 -8.62 1.32
CA LYS A 30 -1.53 -8.68 1.41
C LYS A 30 -0.95 -7.44 2.08
N HIS A 31 -1.43 -6.25 1.71
CA HIS A 31 -0.98 -5.00 2.33
C HIS A 31 -1.46 -4.83 3.78
N ARG A 32 -2.73 -5.18 4.07
CA ARG A 32 -3.28 -5.17 5.44
C ARG A 32 -2.50 -6.09 6.38
N ASP A 33 -2.06 -7.23 5.88
CA ASP A 33 -1.37 -8.26 6.65
C ASP A 33 0.16 -8.02 6.70
N SER A 34 0.65 -6.87 6.22
CA SER A 34 2.04 -6.43 6.35
C SER A 34 2.48 -6.27 7.81
N SER A 35 3.77 -6.47 8.07
CA SER A 35 4.37 -6.27 9.40
C SER A 35 5.82 -5.78 9.29
N GLY A 36 6.39 -5.29 10.40
CA GLY A 36 7.77 -4.81 10.42
C GLY A 36 8.03 -3.69 9.41
N HIS A 37 9.07 -3.84 8.59
CA HIS A 37 9.44 -2.86 7.56
C HIS A 37 8.44 -2.77 6.41
N ASP A 38 7.59 -3.78 6.22
CA ASP A 38 6.52 -3.78 5.22
C ASP A 38 5.33 -2.88 5.61
N LEU A 39 5.41 -2.18 6.74
CA LEU A 39 4.47 -1.10 7.10
C LEU A 39 4.81 0.24 6.41
N CYS A 40 5.89 0.30 5.61
CA CYS A 40 6.32 1.50 4.90
C CYS A 40 5.23 2.05 3.96
N TRP A 41 5.24 3.36 3.68
CA TRP A 41 4.24 3.99 2.80
C TRP A 41 4.37 3.65 1.32
N PHE A 42 5.50 3.06 0.88
CA PHE A 42 5.76 2.81 -0.53
C PHE A 42 5.42 1.35 -0.92
N HIS A 43 4.21 1.13 -1.44
CA HIS A 43 3.71 -0.18 -1.89
C HIS A 43 3.36 -0.19 -3.38
N PRO A 44 4.36 -0.08 -4.28
CA PRO A 44 4.10 -0.07 -5.72
C PRO A 44 3.37 -1.33 -6.19
N GLN A 45 3.56 -2.48 -5.54
CA GLN A 45 2.86 -3.72 -5.91
C GLN A 45 1.35 -3.64 -5.68
N LEU A 46 0.89 -2.85 -4.71
CA LEU A 46 -0.55 -2.63 -4.48
C LEU A 46 -1.12 -1.72 -5.56
N TRP A 47 -0.47 -0.59 -5.82
CA TRP A 47 -0.96 0.41 -6.79
C TRP A 47 -0.89 -0.10 -8.23
N ASN A 48 0.10 -0.92 -8.55
CA ASN A 48 0.26 -1.58 -9.85
C ASN A 48 -0.80 -2.65 -10.13
N LEU A 49 -1.71 -2.94 -9.20
CA LEU A 49 -2.88 -3.78 -9.51
C LEU A 49 -3.91 -3.04 -10.36
N LEU A 50 -3.90 -1.71 -10.31
CA LEU A 50 -4.75 -0.86 -11.13
C LEU A 50 -4.29 -0.88 -12.61
N PRO A 51 -5.22 -0.80 -13.57
CA PRO A 51 -4.92 -0.92 -15.00
C PRO A 51 -4.23 0.32 -15.56
N GLU A 52 -4.36 1.48 -14.92
CA GLU A 52 -3.74 2.72 -15.38
C GLU A 52 -2.22 2.61 -15.27
N LYS A 53 -1.56 2.61 -16.43
CA LYS A 53 -0.11 2.81 -16.50
C LYS A 53 0.18 4.29 -16.24
N TYR A 54 0.21 4.67 -14.97
CA TYR A 54 0.66 5.97 -14.56
C TYR A 54 2.19 5.97 -14.47
N ASP A 55 2.84 6.89 -15.16
CA ASP A 55 4.24 7.23 -14.93
C ASP A 55 4.28 8.37 -13.91
N PRO A 56 4.34 8.07 -12.60
CA PRO A 56 4.32 9.11 -11.60
C PRO A 56 5.58 9.95 -11.74
N LYS A 57 5.39 11.26 -11.89
CA LYS A 57 6.46 12.23 -11.63
C LYS A 57 6.73 12.24 -10.12
N LEU A 58 7.45 11.23 -9.64
CA LEU A 58 7.78 11.06 -8.23
C LEU A 58 8.72 12.20 -7.81
N SER A 59 8.33 12.89 -6.75
CA SER A 59 9.23 13.72 -5.97
C SER A 59 9.51 12.98 -4.68
N VAL A 60 10.79 12.68 -4.43
CA VAL A 60 11.24 12.10 -3.17
C VAL A 60 11.81 13.25 -2.33
N PRO A 61 11.26 13.52 -1.14
CA PRO A 61 11.81 14.54 -0.25
C PRO A 61 13.29 14.25 0.07
N ASP A 62 14.05 15.31 0.32
CA ASP A 62 15.40 15.16 0.87
C ASP A 62 15.37 14.37 2.18
N TRP A 63 16.50 13.73 2.48
CA TRP A 63 16.62 12.79 3.60
C TRP A 63 16.04 13.31 4.93
N PRO A 64 16.33 14.54 5.39
CA PRO A 64 15.80 15.04 6.66
C PRO A 64 14.26 15.10 6.68
N GLN A 65 13.64 15.57 5.60
CA GLN A 65 12.19 15.69 5.47
C GLN A 65 11.53 14.31 5.35
N PHE A 66 12.16 13.39 4.62
CA PHE A 66 11.68 12.01 4.52
C PHE A 66 11.67 11.32 5.89
N MET A 67 12.79 11.41 6.62
CA MET A 67 12.92 10.78 7.94
C MET A 67 11.97 11.36 8.98
N GLU A 68 11.64 12.66 8.92
CA GLU A 68 10.63 13.25 9.79
C GLU A 68 9.26 12.56 9.61
N GLY A 69 8.87 12.29 8.36
CA GLY A 69 7.65 11.53 8.04
C GLY A 69 7.68 10.12 8.62
N CYS A 70 8.79 9.39 8.45
CA CYS A 70 8.97 8.05 9.01
C CYS A 70 8.84 8.02 10.53
N VAL A 71 9.43 8.99 11.24
CA VAL A 71 9.32 9.09 12.70
C VAL A 71 7.88 9.39 13.13
N ARG A 72 7.21 10.32 12.44
CA ARG A 72 5.78 10.64 12.71
C ARG A 72 4.90 9.41 12.53
N PHE A 73 5.10 8.65 11.45
CA PHE A 73 4.38 7.41 11.20
C PHE A 73 4.65 6.35 12.27
N ARG A 74 5.93 6.11 12.61
CA ARG A 74 6.27 5.15 13.66
C ARG A 74 5.56 5.52 14.96
N ARG A 75 5.58 6.79 15.36
CA ARG A 75 4.90 7.26 16.58
C ARG A 75 3.40 7.04 16.53
N SER A 76 2.73 7.23 15.39
CA SER A 76 1.28 7.01 15.32
C SER A 76 0.89 5.55 15.57
N LEU A 77 1.80 4.58 15.34
CA LEU A 77 1.55 3.17 15.64
C LEU A 77 1.50 2.89 17.15
N ASP A 78 2.12 3.72 17.99
CA ASP A 78 2.00 3.59 19.46
C ASP A 78 0.60 3.99 19.94
N GLU A 79 -0.05 4.94 19.24
CA GLU A 79 -1.42 5.36 19.55
C GLU A 79 -2.47 4.44 18.92
N GLN A 80 -2.26 4.04 17.66
CA GLN A 80 -3.23 3.25 16.89
C GLN A 80 -3.18 1.75 17.21
N LEU A 81 -2.00 1.23 17.54
CA LEU A 81 -1.75 -0.20 17.77
C LEU A 81 -0.93 -0.39 19.06
N PRO A 82 -1.45 0.05 20.23
CA PRO A 82 -0.69 0.07 21.49
C PRO A 82 -0.29 -1.34 21.96
N ASP A 83 -1.11 -2.34 21.66
CA ASP A 83 -0.93 -3.71 22.15
C ASP A 83 -0.05 -4.59 21.25
N VAL A 84 0.35 -4.08 20.06
CA VAL A 84 1.17 -4.85 19.12
C VAL A 84 2.63 -4.91 19.63
N PRO A 85 3.29 -6.08 19.66
CA PRO A 85 4.67 -6.20 20.11
C PRO A 85 5.64 -5.29 19.37
N ARG A 86 6.66 -4.80 20.08
CA ARG A 86 7.77 -4.04 19.47
C ARG A 86 8.98 -4.94 19.40
N THR A 87 9.46 -5.19 18.20
CA THR A 87 10.65 -6.02 17.95
C THR A 87 11.89 -5.13 17.84
N ASN A 88 13.05 -5.71 18.11
CA ASN A 88 14.36 -5.06 18.03
C ASN A 88 15.25 -5.71 16.95
N GLU A 89 14.63 -6.42 16.01
CA GLU A 89 15.31 -7.02 14.85
C GLU A 89 15.95 -5.92 14.01
N THR A 90 17.20 -6.13 13.63
CA THR A 90 17.93 -5.22 12.74
C THR A 90 17.49 -5.45 11.30
N PHE A 91 17.29 -4.36 10.56
CA PHE A 91 17.01 -4.44 9.11
C PHE A 91 18.13 -5.18 8.38
N ASN A 92 17.78 -6.28 7.70
CA ASN A 92 18.69 -7.01 6.82
C ASN A 92 18.31 -6.70 5.35
N PRO A 93 19.15 -5.98 4.59
CA PRO A 93 18.82 -5.64 3.20
C PRO A 93 18.96 -6.82 2.21
N ASN A 94 19.41 -8.00 2.67
CA ASN A 94 19.72 -9.15 1.82
C ASN A 94 18.79 -10.37 2.05
N GLU A 95 17.73 -10.21 2.84
CA GLU A 95 16.60 -11.15 2.96
C GLU A 95 15.42 -10.67 2.11
#